data_AF-A0A8J1L0B1-F1
#
_entry.id   AF-A0A8J1L0B1-F1
#
_cell.length_a   1.000
_cell.length_b   1.000
_cell.length_c   1.000
_cell.angle_alpha   90.00
_cell.angle_beta   90.00
_cell.angle_gamma   90.00
#
_symmetry.space_group_name_H-M   'P 1'
#
loop_
_entity.id
_entity.type
_entity.pdbx_description
1 polymer ?
#
loop_
_entity_poly.entity_id
_entity_poly.type
_entity_poly.pdbx_seq_one_letter_code
_entity_poly.pdbx_strand_id
1 'polypeptide(L)'
;MEEGTDGPPFDDTAAVATNWMCDFMFASMCFYFREDRAEDFQRSTHMLEWLLEGSQKIDAHRKTIPIAQFLMRVAEGKNLDSQFDTDESLTPLETALMAFNQIEEEEDLKHLHEEIELVLKVQAVVTCMEKGRFKLSAEILDRLFKESGSNKYLRMKLTMLIEKKDPYHEFLQNFTYAQMMKKIKSDIALKMKERPSVFLLKE
;
A
#
# COMPACT_ATOMS: atom_id res chain seq x y z
N MET A 1 -45.45 -4.77 33.79
CA MET A 1 -44.34 -5.65 33.42
C MET A 1 -43.56 -4.90 32.37
N GLU A 2 -42.46 -4.29 32.78
CA GLU A 2 -41.50 -3.66 31.87
C GLU A 2 -40.77 -4.80 31.15
N GLU A 3 -41.02 -4.97 29.86
CA GLU A 3 -40.14 -5.77 29.00
C GLU A 3 -38.87 -4.95 28.82
N GLY A 4 -37.90 -5.19 29.70
CA GLY A 4 -36.55 -4.69 29.54
C GLY A 4 -35.95 -5.29 28.28
N THR A 5 -35.76 -4.48 27.25
CA THR A 5 -34.85 -4.77 26.14
C THR A 5 -33.43 -4.71 26.69
N ASP A 6 -33.00 -5.77 27.37
CA ASP A 6 -31.72 -5.88 28.09
C ASP A 6 -30.56 -6.23 27.14
N GLY A 7 -30.51 -5.53 26.00
CA GLY A 7 -29.48 -5.66 24.98
C GLY A 7 -28.91 -4.30 24.60
N PRO A 8 -27.65 -4.24 24.11
CA PRO A 8 -27.09 -3.00 23.62
C PRO A 8 -27.98 -2.42 22.50
N PRO A 9 -28.08 -1.08 22.37
CA PRO A 9 -28.80 -0.42 21.29
C PRO A 9 -28.46 -1.04 19.93
N PHE A 10 -29.44 -1.11 19.02
CA PHE A 10 -29.24 -1.68 17.69
C PHE A 10 -28.06 -1.01 16.96
N ASP A 11 -27.92 0.31 17.09
CA ASP A 11 -26.82 1.07 16.48
C ASP A 11 -25.45 0.67 17.02
N ASP A 12 -25.34 0.38 18.33
CA ASP A 12 -24.10 -0.13 18.93
C ASP A 12 -23.77 -1.53 18.41
N THR A 13 -24.79 -2.39 18.27
CA THR A 13 -24.63 -3.72 17.68
C THR A 13 -24.22 -3.65 16.22
N ALA A 14 -24.84 -2.76 15.43
CA ALA A 14 -24.51 -2.54 14.03
C ALA A 14 -23.08 -2.00 13.86
N ALA A 15 -22.62 -1.13 14.74
CA ALA A 15 -21.24 -0.64 14.75
C ALA A 15 -20.23 -1.76 15.02
N VAL A 16 -20.52 -2.65 15.98
CA VAL A 16 -19.67 -3.82 16.27
C VAL A 16 -19.62 -4.77 15.07
N ALA A 17 -20.77 -5.09 14.48
CA ALA A 17 -20.83 -5.95 13.28
C ALA A 17 -20.07 -5.32 12.10
N THR A 18 -20.20 -4.01 11.90
CA THR A 18 -19.47 -3.27 10.86
C THR A 18 -17.96 -3.36 11.06
N ASN A 19 -17.48 -3.21 12.29
CA ASN A 19 -16.06 -3.37 12.58
C ASN A 19 -15.53 -4.77 12.28
N TRP A 20 -16.29 -5.82 12.63
CA TRP A 20 -15.92 -7.19 12.28
C TRP A 20 -15.90 -7.42 10.77
N MET A 21 -16.86 -6.85 10.04
CA MET A 21 -16.87 -6.91 8.58
C MET A 21 -15.66 -6.17 7.99
N CYS A 22 -15.29 -4.99 8.51
CA CYS A 22 -14.07 -4.27 8.09
C CYS A 22 -12.82 -5.13 8.31
N ASP A 23 -12.65 -5.72 9.50
CA ASP A 23 -11.50 -6.57 9.81
C ASP A 23 -11.41 -7.78 8.87
N PHE A 24 -12.55 -8.40 8.58
CA PHE A 24 -12.65 -9.53 7.66
C PHE A 24 -12.33 -9.11 6.21
N MET A 25 -12.89 -7.99 5.74
CA MET A 25 -12.62 -7.50 4.39
C MET A 25 -11.16 -7.08 4.23
N PHE A 26 -10.56 -6.44 5.23
CA PHE A 26 -9.13 -6.15 5.25
C PHE A 26 -8.27 -7.42 5.21
N ALA A 27 -8.59 -8.42 6.02
CA ALA A 27 -7.87 -9.69 6.00
C ALA A 27 -7.99 -10.41 4.64
N SER A 28 -9.19 -10.40 4.07
CA SER A 28 -9.47 -10.97 2.73
C SER A 28 -8.68 -10.25 1.65
N MET A 29 -8.64 -8.92 1.68
CA MET A 29 -7.87 -8.08 0.77
C MET A 29 -6.38 -8.42 0.84
N CYS A 30 -5.80 -8.48 2.03
CA CYS A 30 -4.40 -8.87 2.22
C CYS A 30 -4.11 -10.29 1.70
N PHE A 31 -5.04 -11.23 1.89
CA PHE A 31 -4.94 -12.59 1.36
C PHE A 31 -4.95 -12.60 -0.17
N TYR A 32 -5.97 -12.00 -0.79
CA TYR A 32 -6.09 -11.98 -2.25
C TYR A 32 -4.95 -11.24 -2.95
N PHE A 33 -4.43 -10.17 -2.33
CA PHE A 33 -3.23 -9.48 -2.81
C PHE A 33 -2.01 -10.41 -2.86
N ARG A 34 -1.80 -11.20 -1.80
CA ARG A 34 -0.67 -12.15 -1.72
C ARG A 34 -0.77 -13.27 -2.74
N GLU A 35 -1.98 -13.79 -2.95
CA GLU A 35 -2.28 -14.88 -3.87
C GLU A 35 -2.47 -14.43 -5.33
N ASP A 36 -2.17 -13.17 -5.68
CA ASP A 36 -2.32 -12.60 -7.03
C ASP A 36 -3.76 -12.71 -7.59
N ARG A 37 -4.78 -12.75 -6.73
CA ARG A 37 -6.20 -12.81 -7.11
C ARG A 37 -6.77 -11.42 -7.33
N ALA A 38 -6.43 -10.80 -8.46
CA ALA A 38 -6.75 -9.39 -8.75
C ALA A 38 -8.25 -9.04 -8.66
N GLU A 39 -9.13 -9.88 -9.21
CA GLU A 39 -10.59 -9.62 -9.18
C GLU A 39 -11.16 -9.68 -7.75
N ASP A 40 -10.72 -10.66 -6.96
CA ASP A 40 -11.18 -10.81 -5.58
C ASP A 40 -10.57 -9.74 -4.67
N PHE A 41 -9.32 -9.35 -4.94
CA PHE A 41 -8.68 -8.20 -4.32
C PHE A 41 -9.51 -6.94 -4.57
N GLN A 42 -9.81 -6.61 -5.83
CA GLN A 42 -10.67 -5.45 -6.16
C GLN A 42 -12.05 -5.55 -5.50
N ARG A 43 -12.72 -6.71 -5.53
CA ARG A 43 -14.02 -6.85 -4.85
C ARG A 43 -13.89 -6.57 -3.35
N SER A 44 -12.84 -7.07 -2.72
CA SER A 44 -12.62 -6.86 -1.28
C SER A 44 -12.28 -5.42 -0.91
N THR A 45 -11.56 -4.68 -1.78
CA THR A 45 -11.25 -3.26 -1.56
C THR A 45 -12.52 -2.42 -1.60
N HIS A 46 -13.37 -2.57 -2.63
CA HIS A 46 -14.61 -1.80 -2.75
C HIS A 46 -15.55 -2.03 -1.56
N MET A 47 -15.65 -3.28 -1.10
CA MET A 47 -16.45 -3.61 0.09
C MET A 47 -15.86 -3.00 1.36
N LEU A 48 -14.53 -3.02 1.52
CA LEU A 48 -13.88 -2.39 2.66
C LEU A 48 -14.07 -0.87 2.66
N GLU A 49 -13.90 -0.20 1.52
CA GLU A 49 -14.13 1.24 1.36
C GLU A 49 -15.56 1.61 1.74
N TRP A 50 -16.54 0.89 1.19
CA TRP A 50 -17.95 1.11 1.51
C TRP A 50 -18.26 0.95 3.01
N LEU A 51 -17.68 -0.06 3.66
CA LEU A 51 -17.85 -0.28 5.10
C LEU A 51 -17.18 0.82 5.94
N LEU A 52 -16.01 1.31 5.51
CA LEU A 52 -15.28 2.38 6.19
C LEU A 52 -16.01 3.73 6.07
N GLU A 53 -16.64 4.03 4.93
CA GLU A 53 -17.47 5.23 4.74
C GLU A 53 -18.69 5.23 5.69
N GLY A 54 -19.29 4.06 5.91
CA GLY A 54 -20.41 3.88 6.84
C GLY A 54 -20.02 3.83 8.33
N SER A 55 -18.73 3.73 8.65
CA SER A 55 -18.27 3.55 10.03
C SER A 55 -18.11 4.88 10.76
N GLN A 56 -18.84 5.04 11.88
CA GLN A 56 -18.70 6.20 12.76
C GLN A 56 -17.43 6.15 13.63
N LYS A 57 -16.68 5.04 13.64
CA LYS A 57 -15.53 4.78 14.52
C LYS A 57 -14.25 4.42 13.73
N ILE A 58 -13.77 5.37 12.92
CA ILE A 58 -12.54 5.24 12.12
C ILE A 58 -11.32 4.86 12.97
N ASP A 59 -11.28 5.28 14.25
CA ASP A 59 -10.19 4.98 15.18
C ASP A 59 -9.91 3.48 15.35
N ALA A 60 -10.93 2.63 15.22
CA ALA A 60 -10.77 1.16 15.32
C ALA A 60 -9.88 0.60 14.20
N HIS A 61 -9.83 1.28 13.05
CA HIS A 61 -9.17 0.83 11.82
C HIS A 61 -7.93 1.66 11.49
N ARG A 62 -7.46 2.52 12.41
CA ARG A 62 -6.36 3.45 12.15
C ARG A 62 -5.04 2.77 11.72
N LYS A 63 -4.80 1.53 12.14
CA LYS A 63 -3.63 0.73 11.73
C LYS A 63 -3.86 -0.07 10.43
N THR A 64 -5.10 -0.32 10.03
CA THR A 64 -5.44 -1.10 8.82
C THR A 64 -5.50 -0.20 7.58
N ILE A 65 -6.00 1.02 7.74
CA ILE A 65 -6.26 1.96 6.66
C ILE A 65 -5.00 2.28 5.85
N PRO A 66 -3.85 2.66 6.45
CA PRO A 66 -2.63 2.94 5.69
C PRO A 66 -2.15 1.75 4.86
N ILE A 67 -2.27 0.54 5.41
CA ILE A 67 -1.91 -0.70 4.71
C ILE A 67 -2.85 -0.91 3.51
N ALA A 68 -4.17 -0.82 3.70
CA ALA A 68 -5.13 -0.98 2.61
C ALA A 68 -4.88 0.04 1.49
N GLN A 69 -4.74 1.32 1.86
CA GLN A 69 -4.43 2.42 0.95
C GLN A 69 -3.13 2.20 0.17
N PHE A 70 -2.10 1.67 0.83
CA PHE A 70 -0.83 1.31 0.21
C PHE A 70 -1.01 0.20 -0.84
N LEU A 71 -1.68 -0.90 -0.50
CA LEU A 71 -1.86 -2.04 -1.41
C LEU A 71 -2.67 -1.69 -2.65
N MET A 72 -3.71 -0.87 -2.51
CA MET A 72 -4.51 -0.39 -3.65
C MET A 72 -3.65 0.39 -4.65
N ARG A 73 -2.82 1.31 -4.15
CA ARG A 73 -1.93 2.14 -4.98
C ARG A 73 -0.81 1.33 -5.61
N VAL A 74 -0.27 0.36 -4.89
CA VAL A 74 0.73 -0.57 -5.44
C VAL A 74 0.11 -1.41 -6.55
N ALA A 75 -1.10 -1.96 -6.37
CA ALA A 75 -1.76 -2.78 -7.39
C ALA A 75 -1.95 -2.03 -8.72
N GLU A 76 -2.29 -0.73 -8.67
CA GLU A 76 -2.40 0.17 -9.82
C GLU A 76 -1.06 0.86 -10.18
N GLY A 77 0.05 0.44 -9.57
CA GLY A 77 1.35 1.12 -9.62
C GLY A 77 1.91 1.34 -11.03
N LYS A 78 1.54 0.47 -11.98
CA LYS A 78 1.95 0.56 -13.39
C LYS A 78 1.01 1.38 -14.27
N ASN A 79 -0.17 1.71 -13.76
CA ASN A 79 -1.20 2.46 -14.45
C ASN A 79 -1.03 3.95 -14.14
N LEU A 80 -0.18 4.63 -14.91
CA LEU A 80 0.16 6.05 -14.68
C LEU A 80 -0.99 7.03 -14.97
N ASP A 81 -2.16 6.52 -15.36
CA ASP A 81 -3.38 7.31 -15.56
C ASP A 81 -4.34 7.17 -14.37
N SER A 82 -4.05 6.28 -13.40
CA SER A 82 -4.77 6.16 -12.15
C SER A 82 -4.41 7.31 -11.20
N GLN A 83 -5.42 7.92 -10.59
CA GLN A 83 -5.27 9.05 -9.68
C GLN A 83 -5.74 8.69 -8.27
N PHE A 84 -4.87 8.89 -7.29
CA PHE A 84 -5.09 8.53 -5.88
C PHE A 84 -4.91 9.71 -4.90
N ASP A 85 -4.66 10.90 -5.43
CA ASP A 85 -4.43 12.13 -4.68
C ASP A 85 -5.05 13.32 -5.43
N THR A 86 -5.28 14.42 -4.71
CA THR A 86 -5.78 15.67 -5.30
C THR A 86 -4.71 16.34 -6.16
N ASP A 87 -3.43 16.11 -5.87
CA ASP A 87 -2.32 16.48 -6.76
C ASP A 87 -2.20 15.48 -7.92
N GLU A 88 -2.70 15.86 -9.10
CA GLU A 88 -2.66 15.03 -10.31
C GLU A 88 -1.23 14.76 -10.83
N SER A 89 -0.21 15.48 -10.31
CA SER A 89 1.18 15.26 -10.69
C SER A 89 1.81 14.04 -10.01
N LEU A 90 1.18 13.51 -8.96
CA LEU A 90 1.66 12.37 -8.20
C LEU A 90 1.24 11.05 -8.85
N THR A 91 2.23 10.20 -9.09
CA THR A 91 1.99 8.85 -9.60
C THR A 91 1.41 7.92 -8.54
N PRO A 92 0.74 6.80 -8.93
CA PRO A 92 0.29 5.80 -7.99
C PRO A 92 1.39 5.29 -7.03
N LEU A 93 2.63 5.12 -7.50
CA LEU A 93 3.73 4.67 -6.64
C LEU A 93 4.25 5.75 -5.69
N GLU A 94 4.16 7.04 -6.04
CA GLU A 94 4.49 8.13 -5.11
C GLU A 94 3.46 8.22 -3.99
N THR A 95 2.17 8.15 -4.34
CA THR A 95 1.10 8.13 -3.34
C THR A 95 1.14 6.84 -2.52
N ALA A 96 1.58 5.71 -3.11
CA ALA A 96 1.80 4.46 -2.38
C ALA A 96 2.88 4.66 -1.32
N LEU A 97 3.98 5.32 -1.66
CA LEU A 97 5.05 5.64 -0.71
C LEU A 97 4.56 6.54 0.43
N MET A 98 3.69 7.51 0.14
CA MET A 98 3.07 8.34 1.18
C MET A 98 2.22 7.51 2.16
N ALA A 99 1.40 6.58 1.65
CA ALA A 99 0.62 5.66 2.48
C ALA A 99 1.53 4.68 3.25
N PHE A 100 2.58 4.19 2.62
CA PHE A 100 3.56 3.28 3.23
C PHE A 100 4.26 3.91 4.44
N ASN A 101 4.65 5.18 4.32
CA ASN A 101 5.31 5.94 5.41
C ASN A 101 4.37 6.24 6.61
N GLN A 102 3.07 6.00 6.47
CA GLN A 102 2.10 6.10 7.57
C GLN A 102 1.89 4.77 8.30
N ILE A 103 2.40 3.66 7.75
CA ILE A 103 2.35 2.35 8.40
C ILE A 103 3.33 2.37 9.56
N GLU A 104 2.87 1.93 10.73
CA GLU A 104 3.71 1.82 11.91
C GLU A 104 4.87 0.86 11.65
N GLU A 105 6.09 1.38 11.84
CA GLU A 105 7.31 0.62 11.72
C GLU A 105 7.51 -0.23 12.98
N GLU A 106 7.51 -1.54 12.79
CA GLU A 106 7.80 -2.51 13.84
C GLU A 106 9.31 -2.76 13.85
N GLU A 107 9.96 -2.73 15.01
CA GLU A 107 11.43 -2.85 15.13
C GLU A 107 11.97 -4.12 14.46
N ASP A 108 11.27 -5.24 14.57
CA ASP A 108 11.64 -6.52 13.96
C ASP A 108 11.50 -6.51 12.41
N LEU A 109 10.73 -5.57 11.85
CA LEU A 109 10.50 -5.41 10.41
C LEU A 109 11.21 -4.21 9.80
N LYS A 110 11.91 -3.40 10.60
CA LYS A 110 12.60 -2.17 10.18
C LYS A 110 13.43 -2.33 8.90
N HIS A 111 14.29 -3.34 8.86
CA HIS A 111 15.12 -3.59 7.68
C HIS A 111 14.28 -3.91 6.43
N LEU A 112 13.22 -4.70 6.58
CA LEU A 112 12.31 -5.00 5.46
C LEU A 112 11.54 -3.74 5.02
N HIS A 113 11.15 -2.90 5.98
CA HIS A 113 10.49 -1.62 5.71
C HIS A 113 11.38 -0.68 4.89
N GLU A 114 12.64 -0.50 5.31
CA GLU A 114 13.65 0.29 4.57
C GLU A 114 13.91 -0.27 3.16
N GLU A 115 13.97 -1.61 3.01
CA GLU A 115 14.14 -2.25 1.70
C GLU A 115 12.92 -2.03 0.78
N ILE A 116 11.71 -2.15 1.31
CA ILE A 116 10.47 -1.88 0.54
C ILE A 116 10.44 -0.43 0.12
N GLU A 117 10.71 0.51 1.04
CA GLU A 117 10.74 1.94 0.76
C GLU A 117 11.72 2.25 -0.38
N LEU A 118 12.93 1.67 -0.33
CA LEU A 118 13.95 1.87 -1.35
C LEU A 118 13.51 1.33 -2.72
N VAL A 119 13.02 0.09 -2.77
CA VAL A 119 12.58 -0.52 -4.04
C VAL A 119 11.37 0.22 -4.61
N LEU A 120 10.44 0.66 -3.76
CA LEU A 120 9.27 1.45 -4.15
C LEU A 120 9.67 2.78 -4.78
N LYS A 121 10.61 3.51 -4.15
CA LYS A 121 11.16 4.76 -4.71
C LYS A 121 11.82 4.56 -6.07
N VAL A 122 12.62 3.49 -6.21
CA VAL A 122 13.25 3.17 -7.51
C VAL A 122 12.18 2.83 -8.55
N GLN A 123 11.17 2.03 -8.20
CA GLN A 123 10.11 1.64 -9.12
C GLN A 123 9.20 2.81 -9.54
N ALA A 124 8.98 3.80 -8.68
CA ALA A 124 8.28 5.03 -9.05
C ALA A 124 8.97 5.75 -10.23
N VAL A 125 10.31 5.81 -10.21
CA VAL A 125 11.11 6.40 -11.29
C VAL A 125 11.11 5.49 -12.52
N VAL A 126 11.44 4.21 -12.34
CA VAL A 126 11.64 3.24 -13.43
C VAL A 126 10.36 2.95 -14.19
N THR A 127 9.21 2.83 -13.52
CA THR A 127 7.91 2.61 -14.18
C THR A 127 7.59 3.74 -15.16
N CYS A 128 7.90 4.99 -14.80
CA CYS A 128 7.75 6.13 -15.70
C CYS A 128 8.71 6.04 -16.90
N MET A 129 9.94 5.54 -16.69
CA MET A 129 10.92 5.34 -17.77
C MET A 129 10.47 4.24 -18.73
N GLU A 130 9.97 3.11 -18.22
CA GLU A 130 9.42 2.00 -19.01
C GLU A 130 8.26 2.46 -19.91
N LYS A 131 7.46 3.43 -19.45
CA LYS A 131 6.37 4.05 -20.22
C LYS A 131 6.84 5.20 -21.14
N GLY A 132 8.14 5.46 -21.22
CA GLY A 132 8.73 6.54 -22.02
C GLY A 132 8.50 7.95 -21.47
N ARG A 133 7.96 8.10 -20.25
CA ARG A 133 7.69 9.39 -19.59
C ARG A 133 8.96 9.90 -18.87
N PHE A 134 10.06 10.07 -19.59
CA PHE A 134 11.38 10.41 -19.00
C PHE A 134 11.41 11.74 -18.23
N LYS A 135 10.65 12.76 -18.69
CA LYS A 135 10.54 14.04 -17.97
C LYS A 135 9.93 13.83 -16.58
N LEU A 136 8.84 13.07 -16.52
CA LEU A 136 8.18 12.71 -15.26
C LEU A 136 9.12 11.87 -14.38
N SER A 137 9.86 10.92 -14.94
CA SER A 137 10.87 10.16 -14.19
C SER A 137 11.92 11.05 -13.52
N ALA A 138 12.40 12.09 -14.21
CA ALA A 138 13.36 13.04 -13.63
C ALA A 138 12.74 13.86 -12.49
N GLU A 139 11.51 14.35 -12.67
CA GLU A 139 10.77 15.08 -11.63
C GLU A 139 10.54 14.21 -10.39
N ILE A 140 10.13 12.95 -10.56
CA ILE A 140 9.97 11.99 -9.47
C ILE A 140 11.30 11.73 -8.77
N LEU A 141 12.39 11.55 -9.53
CA LEU A 141 13.73 11.35 -8.97
C LEU A 141 14.13 12.52 -8.07
N ASP A 142 13.84 13.76 -8.47
CA ASP A 142 14.11 14.96 -7.68
C ASP A 142 13.26 15.06 -6.41
N ARG A 143 11.98 14.67 -6.48
CA ARG A 143 11.09 14.63 -5.31
C ARG A 143 11.52 13.57 -4.30
N LEU A 144 11.84 12.36 -4.76
CA LEU A 144 12.08 11.20 -3.90
C LEU A 144 13.53 11.07 -3.42
N PHE A 145 14.50 11.51 -4.22
CA PHE A 145 15.93 11.41 -3.93
C PHE A 145 16.55 12.81 -3.88
N LYS A 146 16.49 13.46 -2.71
CA LYS A 146 17.12 14.77 -2.49
C LYS A 146 18.66 14.68 -2.64
N GLU A 147 19.28 15.72 -3.18
CA GLU A 147 20.73 15.76 -3.47
C GLU A 147 21.62 15.63 -2.24
N SER A 148 21.13 16.06 -1.07
CA SER A 148 21.82 15.97 0.22
C SER A 148 21.57 14.65 0.96
N GLY A 149 20.86 13.68 0.34
CA GLY A 149 20.47 12.43 0.98
C GLY A 149 21.55 11.34 0.98
N SER A 150 21.34 10.31 1.80
CA SER A 150 22.20 9.11 1.90
C SER A 150 22.30 8.32 0.58
N ASN A 151 21.30 8.44 -0.30
CA ASN A 151 21.20 7.68 -1.54
C ASN A 151 21.85 8.36 -2.76
N LYS A 152 22.95 9.11 -2.57
CA LYS A 152 23.61 9.88 -3.64
C LYS A 152 24.06 9.02 -4.82
N TYR A 153 24.64 7.84 -4.55
CA TYR A 153 25.07 6.92 -5.62
C TYR A 153 23.88 6.42 -6.45
N LEU A 154 22.81 6.00 -5.78
CA LEU A 154 21.59 5.51 -6.43
C LEU A 154 20.93 6.62 -7.27
N ARG A 155 20.84 7.84 -6.75
CA ARG A 155 20.36 9.02 -7.49
C ARG A 155 21.17 9.22 -8.76
N MET A 156 22.50 9.32 -8.66
CA MET A 156 23.39 9.52 -9.82
C MET A 156 23.25 8.41 -10.85
N LYS A 157 23.11 7.16 -10.39
CA LYS A 157 22.88 6.00 -11.27
C LYS A 157 21.54 6.13 -12.00
N LEU A 158 20.46 6.45 -11.30
CA LEU A 158 19.14 6.66 -11.90
C LEU A 158 19.12 7.84 -12.89
N THR A 159 19.76 8.97 -12.55
CA THR A 159 19.92 10.11 -13.47
C THR A 159 20.57 9.66 -14.78
N MET A 160 21.69 8.93 -14.71
CA MET A 160 22.38 8.39 -15.88
C MET A 160 21.47 7.47 -16.71
N LEU A 161 20.64 6.65 -16.07
CA LEU A 161 19.71 5.75 -16.78
C LEU A 161 18.58 6.51 -17.48
N ILE A 162 18.05 7.58 -16.86
CA ILE A 162 17.05 8.45 -17.47
C ILE A 162 17.65 9.14 -18.71
N GLU A 163 18.85 9.71 -18.60
CA GLU A 163 19.54 10.38 -19.71
C GLU A 163 19.83 9.44 -20.88
N LYS A 164 20.28 8.21 -20.57
CA LYS A 164 20.54 7.16 -21.56
C LYS A 164 19.27 6.49 -22.08
N LYS A 165 18.10 6.79 -21.50
CA LYS A 165 16.81 6.16 -21.80
C LYS A 165 16.87 4.64 -21.71
N ASP A 166 17.53 4.14 -20.66
CA ASP A 166 17.79 2.70 -20.45
C ASP A 166 17.06 2.18 -19.19
N PRO A 167 15.75 1.85 -19.30
CA PRO A 167 14.96 1.34 -18.18
C PRO A 167 15.23 -0.12 -17.82
N TYR A 168 16.01 -0.86 -18.63
CA TYR A 168 16.26 -2.30 -18.46
C TYR A 168 17.71 -2.63 -18.12
N HIS A 169 18.48 -1.64 -17.69
CA HIS A 169 19.88 -1.78 -17.30
C HIS A 169 20.06 -2.80 -16.15
N GLU A 170 21.13 -3.60 -16.19
CA GLU A 170 21.45 -4.68 -15.23
C GLU A 170 21.35 -4.25 -13.75
N PHE A 171 21.84 -3.04 -13.44
CA PHE A 171 21.67 -2.39 -12.14
C PHE A 171 20.24 -2.48 -11.54
N LEU A 172 19.20 -2.46 -12.37
CA LEU A 172 17.80 -2.48 -11.94
C LEU A 172 17.26 -3.89 -11.65
N GLN A 173 18.03 -4.95 -11.87
CA GLN A 173 17.58 -6.33 -11.64
C GLN A 173 17.12 -6.59 -10.19
N ASN A 174 17.79 -5.96 -9.22
CA ASN A 174 17.41 -6.06 -7.81
C ASN A 174 16.24 -5.13 -7.41
N PHE A 175 15.86 -4.22 -8.30
CA PHE A 175 14.82 -3.22 -8.07
C PHE A 175 13.58 -3.47 -8.89
N THR A 176 13.44 -4.62 -9.56
CA THR A 176 12.29 -4.88 -10.44
C THR A 176 10.97 -4.84 -9.67
N TYR A 177 9.88 -4.55 -10.39
CA TYR A 177 8.53 -4.58 -9.83
C TYR A 177 8.19 -5.93 -9.18
N ALA A 178 8.70 -7.04 -9.72
CA ALA A 178 8.52 -8.37 -9.13
C ALA A 178 9.21 -8.51 -7.76
N GLN A 179 10.42 -7.96 -7.60
CA GLN A 179 11.10 -7.93 -6.30
C GLN A 179 10.37 -7.04 -5.29
N MET A 180 9.85 -5.90 -5.75
CA MET A 180 8.99 -5.02 -4.94
C MET A 180 7.78 -5.78 -4.40
N MET A 181 7.02 -6.42 -5.30
CA MET A 181 5.82 -7.19 -4.94
C MET A 181 6.16 -8.34 -3.99
N LYS A 182 7.27 -9.05 -4.22
CA LYS A 182 7.73 -10.13 -3.34
C LYS A 182 7.98 -9.64 -1.91
N LYS A 183 8.69 -8.51 -1.76
CA LYS A 183 8.99 -7.94 -0.44
C LYS A 183 7.72 -7.46 0.26
N ILE A 184 6.84 -6.74 -0.46
CA ILE A 184 5.55 -6.27 0.07
C ILE A 184 4.70 -7.44 0.54
N LYS A 185 4.58 -8.52 -0.24
CA LYS A 185 3.83 -9.72 0.16
C LYS A 185 4.41 -10.37 1.42
N SER A 186 5.72 -10.38 1.55
CA SER A 186 6.40 -10.89 2.75
C SER A 186 6.07 -10.04 3.99
N ASP A 187 6.11 -8.71 3.86
CA ASP A 187 5.75 -7.78 4.94
C ASP A 187 4.29 -7.96 5.40
N ILE A 188 3.36 -8.01 4.45
CA ILE A 188 1.93 -8.29 4.76
C ILE A 188 1.79 -9.64 5.45
N ALA A 189 2.51 -10.68 5.01
CA ALA A 189 2.41 -12.00 5.62
C ALA A 189 2.86 -12.00 7.09
N LEU A 190 3.90 -11.24 7.42
CA LEU A 190 4.39 -11.08 8.79
C LEU A 190 3.39 -10.28 9.63
N LYS A 191 2.96 -9.11 9.16
CA LYS A 191 1.97 -8.27 9.85
C LYS A 191 0.63 -8.98 10.08
N MET A 192 0.19 -9.82 9.14
CA MET A 192 -1.05 -10.59 9.29
C MET A 192 -0.92 -11.76 10.26
N LYS A 193 0.28 -12.31 10.46
CA LYS A 193 0.53 -13.40 11.42
C LYS A 193 0.49 -12.90 12.87
N GLU A 194 0.95 -11.68 13.11
CA GLU A 194 0.99 -11.07 14.44
C GLU A 194 -0.36 -10.51 14.88
N ARG A 195 -1.28 -10.30 13.93
CA ARG A 195 -2.61 -9.78 14.23
C ARG A 195 -3.47 -10.78 14.99
N PRO A 196 -4.28 -10.31 15.95
CA PRO A 196 -5.28 -11.15 16.56
C PRO A 196 -6.22 -11.70 15.48
N SER A 197 -6.54 -12.98 15.57
CA SER A 197 -7.47 -13.65 14.66
C SER A 197 -8.78 -12.86 14.60
N VAL A 198 -9.18 -12.45 13.39
CA VAL A 198 -10.44 -11.77 13.11
C VAL A 198 -11.59 -12.61 13.63
N PHE A 199 -12.54 -11.99 14.33
CA PHE A 199 -13.68 -12.72 14.93
C PHE A 199 -14.42 -13.58 13.91
N LEU A 200 -14.69 -13.05 12.71
CA LEU A 200 -15.36 -13.76 11.62
C LEU A 200 -14.51 -14.86 10.94
N LEU A 201 -13.22 -14.96 11.27
CA LEU A 201 -12.34 -16.03 10.79
C LEU A 201 -12.15 -17.15 11.83
N LYS A 202 -12.75 -17.02 13.01
CA LYS A 202 -12.73 -18.09 14.03
C LYS A 202 -13.84 -19.09 13.73
N GLU A 203 -13.47 -20.37 13.67
CA GLU A 203 -14.42 -21.50 13.67
C GLU A 203 -15.05 -21.71 15.04
#